data_AF-A0A919W271-F1
#
_entry.id   AF-A0A919W271-F1
#
_cell.length_a   1.000
_cell.length_b   1.000
_cell.length_c   1.000
_cell.angle_alpha   90.00
_cell.angle_beta   90.00
_cell.angle_gamma   90.00
#
_symmetry.space_group_name_H-M   'P 1'
#
loop_
_entity.id
_entity.type
_entity.pdbx_description
1 polymer ?
#
loop_
_entity_poly.entity_id
_entity_poly.type
_entity_poly.pdbx_seq_one_letter_code
_entity_poly.pdbx_strand_id
1 'polypeptide(L)'
;MDDANEDIAPRIGLPRLAVVIWPEPTDIDEQDERSGLHWKTRALVDWAGGRPFAWVDDEITDTDRAWVSAHHPGRALLRRVDPRRGLTDADYVALEDWLHTRQVDASGVTGV
;
A
#
# COMPACT_ATOMS: atom_id res chain seq x y z
N MET A 1 11.05 6.78 13.17
CA MET A 1 10.18 7.72 13.90
C MET A 1 8.80 7.12 13.98
N ASP A 2 8.12 7.25 15.12
CA ASP A 2 6.78 6.70 15.37
C ASP A 2 5.80 7.80 15.81
N ASP A 3 6.07 9.02 15.35
CA ASP A 3 5.47 10.24 15.85
C ASP A 3 3.95 10.24 15.57
N ALA A 4 3.50 9.60 14.47
CA ALA A 4 2.08 9.43 14.18
C ALA A 4 1.34 8.60 15.25
N ASN A 5 1.97 7.58 15.83
CA ASN A 5 1.36 6.83 16.93
C ASN A 5 1.36 7.62 18.24
N GLU A 6 2.29 8.56 18.41
CA GLU A 6 2.39 9.40 19.62
C GLU A 6 1.40 10.57 19.55
N ASP A 7 1.29 11.20 18.39
CA ASP A 7 0.50 12.40 18.18
C ASP A 7 -0.89 12.11 17.60
N ILE A 8 -1.01 11.32 16.54
CA ILE A 8 -2.27 11.23 15.79
C ILE A 8 -3.16 10.15 16.39
N ALA A 9 -2.64 8.95 16.60
CA ALA A 9 -3.44 7.78 16.97
C ALA A 9 -4.35 8.01 18.21
N PRO A 10 -3.90 8.60 19.33
CA PRO A 10 -4.74 8.83 20.51
C PRO A 10 -5.90 9.81 20.25
N ARG A 11 -5.73 10.77 19.34
CA ARG A 11 -6.71 11.82 19.04
C ARG A 11 -7.90 11.29 18.22
N ILE A 12 -7.68 10.21 17.47
CA ILE A 12 -8.69 9.58 16.62
C ILE A 12 -9.07 8.17 17.09
N GLY A 13 -8.63 7.77 18.29
CA GLY A 13 -8.99 6.48 18.90
C GLY A 13 -8.36 5.26 18.23
N LEU A 14 -7.28 5.45 17.47
CA LEU A 14 -6.54 4.32 16.88
C LEU A 14 -5.60 3.70 17.93
N PRO A 15 -5.41 2.37 17.90
CA PRO A 15 -4.34 1.74 18.65
C PRO A 15 -2.98 2.12 18.06
N ARG A 16 -1.90 1.78 18.76
CA ARG A 16 -0.56 1.84 18.17
C ARG A 16 -0.49 0.91 16.97
N LEU A 17 -0.11 1.43 15.81
CA LEU A 17 -0.01 0.68 14.55
C LEU A 17 1.43 0.26 14.26
N ALA A 18 1.58 -0.79 13.44
CA ALA A 18 2.89 -1.20 12.95
C ALA A 18 3.51 -0.09 12.07
N VAL A 19 4.80 0.15 12.25
CA VAL A 19 5.56 1.17 11.50
C VAL A 19 6.50 0.49 10.53
N VAL A 20 6.48 0.94 9.27
CA VAL A 20 7.51 0.56 8.30
C VAL A 20 8.73 1.46 8.55
N ILE A 21 9.84 0.86 8.94
CA ILE A 21 11.12 1.57 9.06
C ILE A 21 11.76 1.58 7.69
N TRP A 22 11.97 2.77 7.13
CA TRP A 22 12.58 2.94 5.82
C TRP A 22 14.06 2.54 5.88
N PRO A 23 14.53 1.73 4.93
CA PRO A 23 15.95 1.42 4.80
C PRO A 23 16.73 2.67 4.41
N GLU A 24 18.04 2.67 4.66
CA GLU A 24 18.93 3.69 4.09
C GLU A 24 18.92 3.58 2.56
N PRO A 25 18.87 4.71 1.82
CA PRO A 25 18.89 4.71 0.36
C PRO A 25 20.13 4.03 -0.19
N THR A 26 19.95 3.33 -1.31
CA THR A 26 21.00 2.64 -2.06
C THR A 26 21.11 3.18 -3.48
N ASP A 27 22.18 2.83 -4.21
CA ASP A 27 22.35 3.20 -5.62
C ASP A 27 21.19 2.71 -6.52
N ILE A 28 20.52 1.63 -6.13
CA ILE A 28 19.33 1.11 -6.83
C ILE A 28 18.17 2.08 -6.66
N ASP A 29 17.98 2.64 -5.46
CA ASP A 29 16.90 3.60 -5.20
C ASP A 29 17.11 4.88 -6.02
N GLU A 30 18.35 5.36 -6.16
CA GLU A 30 18.66 6.48 -7.05
C GLU A 30 18.36 6.16 -8.54
N GLN A 31 18.52 4.91 -8.97
CA GLN A 31 18.15 4.49 -10.33
C GLN A 31 16.64 4.42 -10.52
N ASP A 32 15.93 3.91 -9.52
CA ASP A 32 14.48 3.82 -9.48
C ASP A 32 13.87 5.22 -9.53
N GLU A 33 14.35 6.17 -8.72
CA GLU A 33 13.91 7.57 -8.73
C GLU A 33 14.14 8.25 -10.09
N ARG A 34 15.31 8.04 -10.70
CA ARG A 34 15.58 8.53 -12.08
C ARG A 34 14.64 7.93 -13.12
N SER A 35 14.13 6.73 -12.86
CA SER A 35 13.12 6.05 -13.68
C SER A 35 11.69 6.46 -13.33
N GLY A 36 11.53 7.39 -12.38
CA GLY A 36 10.25 7.92 -11.93
C GLY A 36 9.50 7.02 -10.96
N LEU A 37 10.16 6.05 -10.34
CA LEU A 37 9.57 5.23 -9.29
C LEU A 37 9.57 6.00 -7.96
N HIS A 38 8.46 5.94 -7.24
CA HIS A 38 8.35 6.57 -5.94
C HIS A 38 9.25 5.85 -4.92
N TRP A 39 9.99 6.61 -4.11
CA TRP A 39 11.01 6.11 -3.17
C TRP A 39 10.48 5.07 -2.16
N LYS A 40 9.19 5.14 -1.80
CA LYS A 40 8.54 4.14 -0.92
C LYS A 40 8.21 2.81 -1.62
N THR A 41 8.10 2.78 -2.94
CA THR A 41 7.46 1.67 -3.67
C THR A 41 8.18 0.35 -3.44
N ARG A 42 9.51 0.32 -3.58
CA ARG A 42 10.31 -0.89 -3.36
C ARG A 42 10.25 -1.35 -1.92
N ALA A 43 10.52 -0.45 -0.97
CA ALA A 43 10.51 -0.76 0.45
C ALA A 43 9.15 -1.31 0.94
N LEU A 44 8.03 -0.76 0.44
CA LEU A 44 6.70 -1.26 0.76
C LEU A 44 6.43 -2.66 0.17
N VAL A 45 6.88 -2.93 -1.06
CA VAL A 45 6.74 -4.26 -1.68
C VAL A 45 7.59 -5.30 -0.93
N ASP A 46 8.81 -4.94 -0.55
CA ASP A 46 9.69 -5.81 0.22
C ASP A 46 9.11 -6.08 1.62
N TRP A 47 8.61 -5.03 2.29
CA TRP A 47 7.96 -5.17 3.60
C TRP A 47 6.66 -6.00 3.53
N ALA A 48 5.90 -5.88 2.44
CA ALA A 48 4.72 -6.71 2.22
C ALA A 48 5.11 -8.19 2.09
N GLY A 49 6.27 -8.51 1.52
CA GLY A 49 6.81 -9.87 1.48
C GLY A 49 5.87 -10.87 0.80
N GLY A 50 5.19 -10.43 -0.27
CA GLY A 50 4.18 -11.22 -1.00
C GLY A 50 2.79 -11.28 -0.35
N ARG A 51 2.60 -10.73 0.85
CA ARG A 51 1.26 -10.58 1.46
C ARG A 51 0.45 -9.54 0.68
N PRO A 52 -0.87 -9.74 0.50
CA PRO A 52 -1.71 -8.71 -0.08
C PRO A 52 -1.63 -7.40 0.72
N PHE A 53 -1.54 -6.26 0.03
CA PHE A 53 -1.52 -4.95 0.67
C PHE A 53 -2.27 -3.90 -0.13
N ALA A 54 -2.78 -2.88 0.57
CA ALA A 54 -3.28 -1.66 -0.04
C ALA A 54 -2.38 -0.50 0.42
N TRP A 55 -1.92 0.32 -0.52
CA TRP A 55 -1.15 1.52 -0.29
C TRP A 55 -1.97 2.73 -0.74
N VAL A 56 -2.23 3.65 0.19
CA VAL A 56 -2.95 4.90 -0.05
C VAL A 56 -1.97 6.05 0.14
N ASP A 57 -1.75 6.85 -0.89
CA ASP A 57 -0.79 7.95 -0.90
C ASP A 57 -1.07 8.89 -2.09
N ASP A 58 -0.85 10.19 -1.94
CA ASP A 58 -1.15 11.18 -2.97
C ASP A 58 -0.12 11.27 -4.10
N GLU A 59 1.09 10.78 -3.85
CA GLU A 59 2.22 10.84 -4.77
C GLU A 59 2.30 9.62 -5.71
N ILE A 60 1.41 8.63 -5.55
CA ILE A 60 1.35 7.43 -6.40
C ILE A 60 1.16 7.79 -7.87
N THR A 61 2.00 7.20 -8.73
CA THR A 61 1.97 7.36 -10.18
C THR A 61 1.63 6.04 -10.91
N ASP A 62 1.47 6.12 -12.23
CA ASP A 62 1.30 4.93 -13.07
C ASP A 62 2.59 4.09 -13.15
N THR A 63 3.75 4.71 -12.98
CA THR A 63 5.04 4.01 -12.88
C THR A 63 5.04 3.06 -11.68
N ASP A 64 4.57 3.53 -10.53
CA ASP A 64 4.47 2.70 -9.31
C ASP A 64 3.52 1.53 -9.51
N ARG A 65 2.36 1.78 -10.15
CA ARG A 65 1.38 0.72 -10.46
C ARG A 65 1.98 -0.36 -11.34
N ALA A 66 2.65 0.03 -12.43
CA ALA A 66 3.28 -0.90 -13.35
C ALA A 66 4.39 -1.70 -12.65
N TRP A 67 5.22 -1.03 -11.86
CA TRP A 67 6.31 -1.66 -11.14
C TRP A 67 5.79 -2.67 -10.11
N VAL A 68 4.82 -2.29 -9.26
CA VAL A 68 4.24 -3.19 -8.25
C VAL A 68 3.58 -4.39 -8.92
N SER A 69 2.85 -4.19 -10.02
CA SER A 69 2.22 -5.29 -10.74
C SER A 69 3.22 -6.29 -11.32
N ALA A 70 4.43 -5.85 -11.66
CA ALA A 70 5.48 -6.71 -12.20
C ALA A 70 6.31 -7.41 -11.11
N HIS A 71 6.45 -6.81 -9.92
CA HIS A 71 7.39 -7.26 -8.89
C HIS A 71 6.75 -7.84 -7.63
N HIS A 72 5.46 -7.58 -7.39
CA HIS A 72 4.74 -8.10 -6.23
C HIS A 72 3.83 -9.28 -6.62
N PRO A 73 4.10 -10.52 -6.14
CA PRO A 73 3.31 -11.69 -6.52
C PRO A 73 1.92 -11.74 -5.84
N GLY A 74 1.74 -10.97 -4.76
CA GLY A 74 0.47 -10.85 -4.05
C GLY A 74 -0.47 -9.85 -4.72
N ARG A 75 -1.69 -9.72 -4.17
CA ARG A 75 -2.59 -8.64 -4.60
C ARG A 75 -2.14 -7.32 -3.99
N ALA A 76 -1.93 -6.32 -4.83
CA ALA A 76 -1.70 -4.95 -4.39
C ALA A 76 -2.82 -4.04 -4.89
N LEU A 77 -3.29 -3.13 -4.03
CA LEU A 77 -4.05 -1.95 -4.44
C LEU A 77 -3.21 -0.72 -4.18
N LEU A 78 -2.97 0.07 -5.22
CA LEU A 78 -2.38 1.40 -5.08
C LEU A 78 -3.51 2.42 -5.26
N ARG A 79 -3.87 3.17 -4.23
CA ARG A 79 -4.94 4.17 -4.28
C ARG A 79 -4.36 5.57 -4.15
N ARG A 80 -4.39 6.32 -5.24
CA ARG A 80 -3.99 7.73 -5.22
C ARG A 80 -5.11 8.57 -4.62
N VAL A 81 -4.79 9.44 -3.68
CA VAL A 81 -5.73 10.39 -3.05
C VAL A 81 -5.34 11.83 -3.37
N ASP A 82 -6.31 12.76 -3.32
CA ASP A 82 -6.03 14.19 -3.46
C ASP A 82 -5.60 14.74 -2.08
N PRO A 83 -4.39 15.30 -1.93
CA PRO A 83 -3.88 15.75 -0.64
C PRO A 83 -4.69 16.91 -0.06
N ARG A 84 -5.42 17.66 -0.90
CA ARG A 84 -6.27 18.77 -0.47
C ARG A 84 -7.60 18.31 0.12
N ARG A 85 -8.02 17.08 -0.22
CA ARG A 85 -9.31 16.50 0.18
C ARG A 85 -9.14 15.38 1.20
N GLY A 86 -7.97 14.74 1.22
CA GLY A 86 -7.71 13.55 2.01
C GLY A 86 -8.54 12.36 1.51
N LEU A 87 -8.71 11.38 2.40
CA LEU A 87 -9.57 10.22 2.16
C LEU A 87 -11.04 10.65 2.08
N THR A 88 -11.72 10.17 1.04
CA THR A 88 -13.14 10.37 0.81
C THR A 88 -13.92 9.06 0.93
N ASP A 89 -15.24 9.12 1.02
CA ASP A 89 -16.11 7.93 1.02
C ASP A 89 -15.84 7.02 -0.19
N ALA A 90 -15.53 7.59 -1.35
CA ALA A 90 -15.19 6.84 -2.56
C ALA A 90 -13.85 6.08 -2.45
N ASP A 91 -12.93 6.55 -1.61
CA ASP A 91 -11.67 5.84 -1.32
C ASP A 91 -11.93 4.67 -0.38
N TYR A 92 -12.79 4.87 0.64
CA TYR A 92 -13.19 3.80 1.55
C TYR A 92 -13.96 2.68 0.82
N VAL A 93 -14.91 3.02 -0.05
CA VAL A 93 -15.63 2.03 -0.87
C VAL A 93 -14.65 1.22 -1.74
N ALA A 94 -13.67 1.87 -2.36
CA ALA A 94 -12.70 1.15 -3.18
C ALA A 94 -11.79 0.21 -2.36
N LEU A 95 -11.44 0.60 -1.12
CA LEU A 95 -10.70 -0.26 -0.20
C LEU A 95 -11.56 -1.46 0.24
N GLU A 96 -12.83 -1.23 0.55
CA GLU A 96 -13.80 -2.28 0.91
C GLU A 96 -14.00 -3.27 -0.24
N ASP A 97 -14.27 -2.79 -1.45
CA ASP A 97 -14.40 -3.62 -2.66
C ASP A 97 -13.15 -4.48 -2.87
N TRP A 98 -11.96 -3.89 -2.70
CA TRP A 98 -10.70 -4.62 -2.84
C TRP A 98 -10.52 -5.69 -1.76
N LEU A 99 -10.97 -5.46 -0.53
CA LEU A 99 -10.95 -6.46 0.55
C LEU A 99 -11.91 -7.62 0.23
N HIS A 100 -13.08 -7.34 -0.32
CA HIS A 100 -14.11 -8.34 -0.61
C HIS A 100 -13.87 -9.14 -1.89
N THR A 101 -13.12 -8.61 -2.85
CA THR A 101 -12.80 -9.28 -4.13
C THR A 101 -12.05 -10.62 -3.97
N ARG A 102 -11.61 -11.01 -2.76
CA ARG A 102 -11.00 -12.33 -2.46
C ARG A 102 -11.82 -13.28 -1.59
N GLN A 103 -13.01 -12.92 -1.12
CA GLN A 103 -13.84 -13.85 -0.33
C GLN A 103 -14.56 -14.90 -1.20
N VAL A 104 -14.54 -14.76 -2.53
CA VAL A 104 -15.34 -15.60 -3.45
C VAL A 104 -14.60 -16.87 -3.90
N ASP A 105 -13.28 -17.00 -3.65
CA ASP A 105 -12.48 -18.14 -4.15
C ASP A 105 -12.19 -19.21 -3.08
N ALA A 106 -13.02 -19.31 -2.04
CA ALA A 106 -12.88 -20.32 -0.96
C ALA A 106 -14.11 -21.25 -0.84
N SER A 107 -14.83 -21.50 -1.93
CA SER A 107 -15.88 -22.53 -1.97
C SER A 107 -16.07 -23.06 -3.39
N GLY A 108 -15.24 -24.02 -3.78
CA GLY A 108 -15.41 -24.69 -5.07
C GLY A 108 -14.38 -25.78 -5.29
N VAL A 109 -14.48 -26.88 -4.54
CA VAL A 109 -14.58 -28.27 -5.05
C VAL A 109 -14.77 -29.19 -3.83
N THR A 110 -15.96 -29.77 -3.72
CA THR A 110 -16.25 -31.00 -2.96
C THR A 110 -17.14 -31.86 -3.85
N GLY A 111 -16.70 -33.10 -4.12
CA GLY A 111 -17.48 -34.14 -4.82
C GLY A 111 -17.54 -33.94 -6.35
N VAL A 112 -17.36 -34.96 -7.18
CA VAL A 112 -17.68 -36.40 -7.05
C VAL A 112 -16.53 -37.24 -7.60
#